data_AF-A0A0A0BED4-F1
#
_entry.id   AF-A0A0A0BED4-F1
#
_cell.length_a   1.000
_cell.length_b   1.000
_cell.length_c   1.000
_cell.angle_alpha   90.00
_cell.angle_beta   90.00
_cell.angle_gamma   90.00
#
_symmetry.space_group_name_H-M   'P 1'
#
loop_
_entity.id
_entity.type
_entity.pdbx_description
1 polymer ?
#
loop_
_entity_poly.entity_id
_entity_poly.type
_entity_poly.pdbx_seq_one_letter_code
_entity_poly.pdbx_strand_id
1 'polypeptide(L)'
;MVNTANELAGREETIAQAVTNALDKIRSHLRVAIERARDEGDVAPDTDLDQASDYLVAGISGLRTMVKAGTDRQSLSKVADLLMKTLK
;
A
#
# COMPACT_ATOMS: atom_id res chain seq x y z
N MET A 1 -0.72 -10.65 1.75
CA MET A 1 -1.34 -10.52 3.09
C MET A 1 -2.86 -10.77 3.10
N VAL A 2 -3.43 -11.40 2.05
CA VAL A 2 -4.85 -11.78 2.00
C VAL A 2 -5.12 -13.07 2.78
N ASN A 3 -4.16 -14.00 2.80
CA ASN A 3 -4.35 -15.31 3.44
C ASN A 3 -4.51 -15.23 4.96
N THR A 4 -3.83 -14.32 5.66
CA THR A 4 -3.96 -14.18 7.12
C THR A 4 -5.28 -13.51 7.53
N ALA A 5 -5.79 -12.56 6.76
CA ALA A 5 -7.11 -11.97 7.02
C ALA A 5 -8.22 -13.00 6.76
N ASN A 6 -8.07 -13.84 5.73
CA ASN A 6 -9.04 -14.89 5.39
C ASN A 6 -9.01 -16.09 6.37
N GLU A 7 -7.84 -16.50 6.85
CA GLU A 7 -7.70 -17.56 7.87
C GLU A 7 -8.19 -17.12 9.26
N LEU A 8 -8.22 -15.81 9.54
CA LEU A 8 -8.61 -15.25 10.84
C LEU A 8 -10.05 -14.71 10.89
N ALA A 9 -10.64 -14.41 9.72
CA ALA A 9 -12.04 -14.01 9.59
C ALA A 9 -13.03 -15.08 10.09
N GLY A 10 -12.59 -16.35 10.13
CA GLY A 10 -13.39 -17.44 10.69
C GLY A 10 -13.49 -17.46 12.22
N ARG A 11 -12.74 -16.63 12.97
CA ARG A 11 -12.76 -16.68 14.44
C ARG A 11 -13.18 -15.41 15.18
N GLU A 12 -12.92 -14.20 14.69
CA GLU A 12 -13.42 -12.99 15.37
C GLU A 12 -13.60 -11.82 14.39
N GLU A 13 -14.85 -11.47 14.09
CA GLU A 13 -15.28 -10.35 13.24
C GLU A 13 -14.60 -9.02 13.63
N THR A 14 -14.29 -8.85 14.92
CA THR A 14 -13.58 -7.68 15.47
C THR A 14 -12.15 -7.54 14.96
N ILE A 15 -11.42 -8.63 14.74
CA ILE A 15 -10.03 -8.57 14.26
C ILE A 15 -10.01 -8.21 12.77
N ALA A 16 -10.91 -8.80 11.98
CA ALA A 16 -11.05 -8.45 10.57
C ALA A 16 -11.38 -6.96 10.41
N GLN A 17 -12.33 -6.45 11.20
CA GLN A 17 -12.68 -5.03 11.19
C GLN A 17 -11.52 -4.12 11.60
N ALA A 18 -10.73 -4.50 12.62
CA ALA A 18 -9.57 -3.74 13.05
C ALA A 18 -8.49 -3.65 11.95
N VAL A 19 -8.27 -4.75 11.21
CA VAL A 19 -7.34 -4.78 10.08
C VAL A 19 -7.83 -3.89 8.95
N THR A 20 -9.11 -3.99 8.57
CA THR A 20 -9.70 -3.12 7.54
C THR A 20 -9.56 -1.64 7.92
N ASN A 21 -9.95 -1.29 9.15
CA ASN A 21 -9.84 0.09 9.63
C ASN A 21 -8.39 0.62 9.62
N ALA A 22 -7.41 -0.23 9.90
CA ALA A 22 -6.00 0.15 9.84
C ALA A 22 -5.54 0.39 8.40
N LEU A 23 -5.96 -0.46 7.46
CA LEU A 23 -5.65 -0.29 6.03
C LEU A 23 -6.31 0.97 5.48
N ASP A 24 -7.56 1.25 5.85
CA ASP A 24 -8.27 2.47 5.43
C ASP A 24 -7.59 3.75 5.92
N LYS A 25 -7.05 3.74 7.15
CA LYS A 25 -6.26 4.86 7.67
C LYS A 25 -4.96 5.06 6.90
N ILE A 26 -4.25 3.97 6.57
CA ILE A 26 -3.02 4.07 5.77
C ILE A 26 -3.36 4.61 4.38
N ARG A 27 -4.42 4.11 3.75
CA ARG A 27 -4.92 4.55 2.45
C ARG A 27 -5.23 6.05 2.46
N SER A 28 -5.96 6.54 3.46
CA SER A 28 -6.33 7.96 3.54
C SER A 28 -5.11 8.86 3.73
N HIS A 29 -4.13 8.46 4.54
CA HIS A 29 -2.87 9.19 4.68
C HIS A 29 -2.06 9.21 3.37
N LEU A 30 -1.99 8.10 2.65
CA LEU A 30 -1.32 8.04 1.35
C LEU A 30 -2.01 8.95 0.34
N ARG A 31 -3.34 8.95 0.30
CA ARG A 31 -4.11 9.80 -0.60
C ARG A 31 -3.76 11.29 -0.45
N VAL A 32 -3.73 11.78 0.80
CA VAL A 32 -3.37 13.17 1.11
C VAL A 32 -1.92 13.46 0.70
N ALA A 33 -1.01 12.52 0.90
CA ALA A 33 0.39 12.68 0.50
C ALA A 33 0.55 12.74 -1.03
N ILE A 34 -0.17 11.89 -1.77
CA ILE A 34 -0.15 11.85 -3.24
C ILE A 34 -0.77 13.14 -3.80
N GLU A 35 -1.88 13.60 -3.22
CA GLU A 35 -2.51 14.86 -3.61
C GLU A 35 -1.55 16.04 -3.48
N ARG A 36 -0.89 16.15 -2.33
CA ARG A 36 0.14 17.17 -2.09
C ARG A 36 1.29 17.05 -3.10
N ALA A 37 1.80 15.84 -3.34
CA ALA A 37 2.89 15.63 -4.28
C ALA A 37 2.49 15.99 -5.72
N ARG A 38 1.22 15.78 -6.10
CA ARG A 38 0.68 16.21 -7.40
C ARG A 38 0.61 17.73 -7.48
N ASP A 39 0.15 18.40 -6.43
CA ASP A 39 0.09 19.86 -6.38
C ASP A 39 1.50 20.50 -6.40
N GLU A 40 2.51 19.80 -5.88
CA GLU A 40 3.93 20.17 -5.93
C GLU A 40 4.61 19.80 -7.27
N GLY A 41 3.95 19.02 -8.13
CA GLY A 41 4.45 18.61 -9.46
C GLY A 41 5.34 17.36 -9.45
N ASP A 42 5.44 16.66 -8.32
CA ASP A 42 6.17 15.40 -8.17
C ASP A 42 5.39 14.17 -8.65
N VAL A 43 4.07 14.31 -8.82
CA VAL A 43 3.14 13.29 -9.33
C VAL A 43 2.40 13.81 -10.56
N ALA A 44 2.18 12.95 -11.56
CA ALA A 44 1.51 13.34 -12.80
C ALA A 44 0.12 13.97 -12.54
N PRO A 45 -0.23 15.09 -13.22
CA PRO A 45 -1.42 15.88 -12.91
C PRO A 45 -2.75 15.15 -13.17
N ASP A 46 -2.73 14.13 -14.03
CA ASP A 46 -3.86 13.27 -14.38
C ASP A 46 -3.93 11.99 -13.52
N THR A 47 -3.06 11.83 -12.53
CA THR A 47 -3.09 10.70 -11.59
C THR A 47 -4.39 10.69 -10.81
N ASP A 48 -5.13 9.58 -10.90
CA ASP A 48 -6.26 9.28 -10.02
C ASP A 48 -5.72 8.98 -8.60
N LEU A 49 -6.06 9.85 -7.66
CA LEU A 49 -5.56 9.80 -6.29
C LEU A 49 -6.02 8.56 -5.52
N ASP A 50 -7.24 8.09 -5.78
CA ASP A 50 -7.79 6.92 -5.08
C ASP A 50 -7.15 5.65 -5.63
N GLN A 51 -7.03 5.53 -6.96
CA GLN A 51 -6.34 4.42 -7.59
C GLN A 51 -4.87 4.35 -7.19
N ALA A 52 -4.17 5.49 -7.16
CA ALA A 52 -2.78 5.56 -6.74
C ALA A 52 -2.60 5.16 -5.27
N SER A 53 -3.54 5.54 -4.39
CA SER A 53 -3.53 5.14 -2.98
C SER A 53 -3.71 3.64 -2.82
N ASP A 54 -4.68 3.05 -3.52
CA ASP A 54 -4.93 1.61 -3.50
C ASP A 54 -3.73 0.82 -4.03
N TYR A 55 -3.11 1.31 -5.10
CA TYR A 55 -1.88 0.76 -5.66
C TYR A 55 -0.72 0.74 -4.64
N LEU A 56 -0.47 1.87 -3.95
CA LEU A 56 0.58 1.95 -2.95
C LEU A 56 0.30 1.05 -1.73
N VAL A 57 -0.95 0.96 -1.25
CA VAL A 57 -1.32 0.04 -0.16
C VAL A 57 -1.05 -1.41 -0.55
N ALA A 58 -1.43 -1.80 -1.78
CA ALA A 58 -1.14 -3.13 -2.30
C ALA A 58 0.37 -3.39 -2.42
N GLY A 59 1.12 -2.43 -2.94
CA GLY A 59 2.58 -2.49 -3.07
C GLY A 59 3.29 -2.65 -1.73
N ILE A 60 2.94 -1.84 -0.73
CA ILE A 60 3.47 -1.92 0.65
C ILE A 60 3.16 -3.29 1.28
N SER A 61 1.93 -3.79 1.09
CA SER A 61 1.51 -5.10 1.59
C SER A 61 2.29 -6.25 0.92
N GLY A 62 2.59 -6.12 -0.38
CA GLY A 62 3.45 -7.02 -1.13
C GLY A 62 4.89 -7.00 -0.61
N LEU A 63 5.48 -5.81 -0.47
CA LEU A 63 6.82 -5.62 0.11
C LEU A 63 6.94 -6.25 1.50
N ARG A 64 5.97 -6.02 2.39
CA ARG A 64 5.94 -6.64 3.72
C ARG A 64 5.88 -8.17 3.66
N THR A 65 5.17 -8.72 2.67
CA THR A 65 5.10 -10.17 2.46
C THR A 65 6.45 -10.72 1.98
N MET A 66 7.11 -10.03 1.04
CA MET A 66 8.44 -10.42 0.54
C MET A 66 9.54 -10.36 1.61
N VAL A 67 9.49 -9.36 2.50
CA VAL A 67 10.39 -9.29 3.67
C VAL A 67 10.26 -10.55 4.53
N LYS A 68 9.02 -10.98 4.83
CA LYS A 68 8.78 -12.20 5.60
C LYS A 68 9.25 -13.47 4.88
N ALA A 69 9.27 -13.46 3.55
CA ALA A 69 9.79 -14.55 2.74
C ALA A 69 11.32 -14.55 2.61
N GLY A 70 12.04 -13.63 3.27
CA GLY A 70 13.50 -13.56 3.23
C GLY A 70 14.07 -12.90 1.96
N THR A 71 13.26 -12.11 1.24
CA THR A 71 13.75 -11.35 0.09
C THR A 71 14.80 -10.34 0.53
N ASP A 72 15.91 -10.25 -0.20
CA ASP A 72 16.99 -9.36 0.13
C ASP A 72 16.62 -7.87 -0.08
N ARG A 73 17.35 -6.98 0.60
CA ARG A 73 17.09 -5.54 0.57
C ARG A 73 17.20 -4.93 -0.83
N GLN A 74 18.13 -5.39 -1.66
CA GLN A 74 18.35 -4.82 -2.98
C GLN A 74 17.14 -5.13 -3.89
N SER A 75 16.64 -6.36 -3.84
CA SER A 75 15.43 -6.76 -4.57
C SER A 75 14.19 -5.99 -4.10
N LEU A 76 14.03 -5.82 -2.78
CA LEU A 76 12.94 -5.01 -2.22
C LEU A 76 13.01 -3.54 -2.66
N SER A 77 14.20 -2.93 -2.66
CA SER A 77 14.40 -1.56 -3.12
C SER A 77 14.03 -1.39 -4.59
N LYS A 78 14.38 -2.34 -5.47
CA LYS A 78 13.99 -2.28 -6.89
C LYS A 78 12.48 -2.28 -7.09
N VAL A 79 11.75 -3.06 -6.27
CA VAL A 79 10.27 -3.08 -6.33
C VAL A 79 9.72 -1.75 -5.83
N ALA A 80 10.24 -1.22 -4.72
CA ALA A 80 9.83 0.09 -4.22
C ALA A 80 10.08 1.21 -5.25
N ASP A 81 11.24 1.21 -5.91
CA ASP A 81 11.55 2.17 -6.97
C ASP A 81 10.56 2.07 -8.14
N LEU A 82 10.14 0.85 -8.50
CA LEU A 82 9.13 0.66 -9.55
C LEU A 82 7.76 1.19 -9.12
N LEU A 83 7.33 0.92 -7.88
CA LEU A 83 6.08 1.47 -7.33
C LEU A 83 6.09 3.01 -7.34
N MET A 84 7.23 3.63 -7.06
CA MET A 84 7.33 5.10 -7.07
C MET A 84 7.38 5.67 -8.49
N LYS A 85 7.96 4.95 -9.46
CA LYS A 85 8.03 5.40 -10.86
C LYS A 85 6.67 5.49 -11.53
N THR A 86 5.69 4.68 -11.13
CA THR A 86 4.35 4.72 -11.73
C THR A 86 3.53 5.93 -11.33
N LEU A 87 4.00 6.70 -10.34
CA LEU A 87 3.34 7.94 -9.90
C LEU A 87 3.91 9.20 -10.58
N LYS A 88 5.04 9.07 -11.28
CA LYS A 88 5.73 10.17 -11.95
C LYS A 88 5.30 10.31 -13.40
#